data_AF-A0A9W8EGM4-F1
#
_entry.id   AF-A0A9W8EGM4-F1
#
_cell.length_a   1.000
_cell.length_b   1.000
_cell.length_c   1.000
_cell.angle_alpha   90.00
_cell.angle_beta   90.00
_cell.angle_gamma   90.00
#
_symmetry.space_group_name_H-M   'P 1'
#
loop_
_entity.id
_entity.type
_entity.pdbx_description
1 polymer ?
#
loop_
_entity_poly.entity_id
_entity_poly.type
_entity_poly.pdbx_seq_one_letter_code
_entity_poly.pdbx_strand_id
1 'polypeptide(L)'
;MTPHVAASPQRGGASPVGAAFNIANTIIGSGILALPYALKEAGFYAGILALVLVAFLTAFSLNTLLYSGRRVGLYKYELVSAAALGRSGYYLLSFALSVNSVGSCISYLIIVGDIVTDLAQAIFGANCFTTRQAVIMVAAVVFTLPLLFFRSLEPLVKPSALSTLCLPVIVSIVAIRGPAYAQPEPAPTPVFGPSILPAIGVIAFAYS
;
A
#
# COMPACT_ATOMS: atom_id res chain seq x y z
N MET A 1 -6.07 31.22 -24.51
CA MET A 1 -5.71 31.33 -23.08
C MET A 1 -7.00 31.30 -22.28
N THR A 2 -7.38 30.14 -21.74
CA THR A 2 -8.52 30.04 -20.81
C THR A 2 -7.98 30.12 -19.38
N PRO A 3 -8.58 30.92 -18.50
CA PRO A 3 -8.09 31.08 -17.14
C PRO A 3 -8.42 29.82 -16.34
N HIS A 4 -7.39 29.09 -15.89
CA HIS A 4 -7.57 28.05 -14.89
C HIS A 4 -7.95 28.74 -13.58
N VAL A 5 -9.23 28.64 -13.23
CA VAL A 5 -9.79 29.06 -11.94
C VAL A 5 -8.99 28.36 -10.83
N ALA A 6 -8.16 29.14 -10.12
CA ALA A 6 -7.48 28.69 -8.93
C ALA A 6 -8.54 28.40 -7.85
N ALA A 7 -8.82 27.13 -7.62
CA ALA A 7 -9.66 26.71 -6.50
C ALA A 7 -8.95 27.16 -5.20
N SER A 8 -9.62 28.02 -4.43
CA SER A 8 -9.14 28.44 -3.12
C SER A 8 -8.98 27.21 -2.21
N PRO A 9 -7.93 27.16 -1.36
CA PRO A 9 -7.75 26.05 -0.46
C PRO A 9 -8.92 26.01 0.53
N GLN A 10 -9.74 24.96 0.48
CA GLN A 10 -10.58 24.59 1.62
C GLN A 10 -9.61 24.27 2.76
N ARG A 11 -9.46 25.21 3.70
CA ARG A 11 -8.76 24.98 4.97
C ARG A 11 -9.58 23.96 5.76
N GLY A 12 -9.37 22.68 5.47
CA GLY A 12 -9.77 21.61 6.38
C GLY A 12 -9.03 21.81 7.70
N GLY A 13 -9.76 21.89 8.81
CA GLY A 13 -9.22 22.08 10.17
C GLY A 13 -8.41 20.89 10.71
N ALA A 14 -7.75 20.13 9.85
CA ALA A 14 -6.86 19.05 10.24
C ALA A 14 -5.53 19.62 10.75
N SER A 15 -5.18 19.29 12.00
CA SER A 15 -3.87 19.59 12.56
C SER A 15 -2.77 19.01 11.67
N PRO A 16 -1.62 19.70 11.47
CA PRO A 16 -0.47 19.16 10.74
C PRO A 16 -0.03 17.79 11.26
N VAL A 17 -0.16 17.59 12.58
CA VAL A 17 0.12 16.32 13.25
C VAL A 17 -0.90 15.26 12.83
N GLY A 18 -2.19 15.61 12.79
CA GLY A 18 -3.24 14.69 12.34
C GLY A 18 -3.09 14.30 10.86
N ALA A 19 -2.68 15.23 10.01
CA ALA A 19 -2.38 14.96 8.60
C ALA A 19 -1.17 14.02 8.46
N ALA A 20 -0.09 14.25 9.21
CA ALA A 20 1.08 13.38 9.23
C ALA A 20 0.75 11.96 9.71
N PHE A 21 -0.04 11.83 10.78
CA PHE A 21 -0.52 10.52 11.26
C PHE A 21 -1.39 9.81 10.22
N ASN A 22 -2.27 10.53 9.53
CA ASN A 22 -3.11 9.93 8.49
C ASN A 22 -2.30 9.43 7.29
N ILE A 23 -1.29 10.20 6.86
CA ILE A 23 -0.34 9.79 5.82
C ILE A 23 0.45 8.56 6.28
N ALA A 24 0.97 8.56 7.52
CA ALA A 24 1.71 7.42 8.07
C ALA A 24 0.85 6.16 8.14
N ASN A 25 -0.39 6.26 8.64
CA ASN A 25 -1.32 5.13 8.70
C ASN A 25 -1.65 4.56 7.32
N THR A 26 -1.68 5.41 6.29
CA THR A 26 -1.94 4.99 4.91
C THR A 26 -0.76 4.22 4.33
N ILE A 27 0.47 4.71 4.53
CA ILE A 27 1.72 4.05 4.06
C ILE A 27 1.94 2.72 4.80
N ILE A 28 1.73 2.70 6.12
CA ILE A 28 1.92 1.49 6.94
C ILE A 28 0.89 0.41 6.58
N GLY A 29 -0.35 0.79 6.23
CA GLY A 29 -1.49 -0.11 6.04
C GLY A 29 -1.23 -1.34 5.16
N SER A 30 -1.13 -1.17 3.85
CA SER A 30 -0.93 -2.28 2.91
C SER A 30 0.53 -2.69 2.76
N GLY A 31 1.46 -1.73 2.86
CA GLY A 31 2.87 -1.96 2.58
C GLY A 31 3.52 -2.96 3.55
N ILE A 32 3.14 -2.91 4.83
CA ILE A 32 3.82 -3.66 5.90
C ILE A 32 3.72 -5.18 5.73
N LEU A 33 2.65 -5.68 5.11
CA LEU A 33 2.45 -7.11 4.87
C LEU A 33 3.38 -7.64 3.77
N ALA A 34 3.77 -6.79 2.81
CA ALA A 34 4.60 -7.16 1.68
C ALA A 34 6.11 -6.93 1.93
N LEU A 35 6.47 -6.08 2.91
CA LEU A 35 7.85 -5.82 3.31
C LEU A 35 8.66 -7.08 3.72
N PRO A 36 8.16 -8.02 4.54
CA PRO A 36 8.93 -9.20 4.91
C PRO A 36 9.23 -10.10 3.70
N TYR A 37 8.29 -10.20 2.76
CA TYR A 37 8.50 -10.88 1.49
C TYR A 37 9.56 -10.18 0.63
N ALA A 38 9.49 -8.85 0.51
CA ALA A 38 10.48 -8.08 -0.23
C ALA A 38 11.89 -8.19 0.36
N LEU A 39 12.03 -8.18 1.69
CA LEU A 39 13.31 -8.39 2.38
C LEU A 39 13.88 -9.79 2.13
N LYS A 40 13.03 -10.81 2.10
CA LYS A 40 13.42 -12.18 1.77
C LYS A 40 13.95 -12.29 0.33
N GLU A 41 13.28 -11.64 -0.62
CA GLU A 41 13.64 -11.69 -2.05
C GLU A 41 14.84 -10.81 -2.41
N ALA A 42 14.99 -9.63 -1.78
CA ALA A 42 16.14 -8.75 -1.98
C ALA A 42 17.40 -9.21 -1.25
N GLY A 43 17.26 -9.96 -0.16
CA GLY A 43 18.32 -10.17 0.84
C GLY A 43 18.27 -9.09 1.91
N PHE A 44 18.70 -9.42 3.13
CA PHE A 44 18.51 -8.55 4.31
C PHE A 44 19.18 -7.19 4.16
N TYR A 45 20.48 -7.15 3.82
CA TYR A 45 21.24 -5.91 3.69
C TYR A 45 20.83 -5.09 2.48
N ALA A 46 20.68 -5.72 1.30
CA ALA A 46 20.24 -5.05 0.10
C ALA A 46 18.80 -4.53 0.21
N GLY A 47 17.91 -5.28 0.86
CA GLY A 47 16.54 -4.84 1.13
C GLY A 47 16.47 -3.65 2.08
N ILE A 48 17.27 -3.63 3.16
CA ILE A 48 17.37 -2.45 4.05
C ILE A 48 17.90 -1.22 3.29
N LEU A 49 18.96 -1.39 2.50
CA LEU A 49 19.52 -0.29 1.71
C LEU A 49 18.48 0.23 0.70
N ALA A 50 17.76 -0.66 0.02
CA ALA A 50 16.68 -0.29 -0.90
C ALA A 50 15.54 0.43 -0.19
N LEU A 51 15.16 0.00 1.02
CA LEU A 51 14.15 0.69 1.84
C LEU A 51 14.55 2.11 2.17
N VAL A 52 15.78 2.33 2.63
CA VAL A 52 16.29 3.67 2.95
C VAL A 52 16.34 4.55 1.70
N LEU A 53 16.79 3.99 0.57
CA LEU A 53 16.89 4.71 -0.69
C LEU A 53 15.50 5.12 -1.22
N VAL A 54 14.54 4.19 -1.23
CA VAL A 54 13.16 4.48 -1.65
C VAL A 54 12.50 5.48 -0.70
N ALA A 55 12.68 5.35 0.61
CA ALA A 55 12.17 6.32 1.58
C ALA A 55 12.71 7.73 1.31
N PHE A 56 14.01 7.87 1.02
CA PHE A 56 14.62 9.13 0.65
C PHE A 56 14.05 9.70 -0.66
N LEU A 57 13.94 8.87 -1.71
CA LEU A 57 13.38 9.27 -2.99
C LEU A 57 11.91 9.70 -2.88
N THR A 58 11.11 8.99 -2.08
CA THR A 58 9.70 9.34 -1.82
C THR A 58 9.61 10.67 -1.07
N ALA A 59 10.40 10.87 -0.02
CA ALA A 59 10.44 12.12 0.72
C ALA A 59 10.86 13.31 -0.16
N PHE A 60 11.88 13.11 -1.00
CA PHE A 60 12.34 14.11 -1.97
C PHE A 60 11.26 14.44 -3.00
N SER A 61 10.58 13.42 -3.54
CA SER A 61 9.50 13.57 -4.52
C SER A 61 8.32 14.33 -3.91
N LEU A 62 7.90 13.96 -2.70
CA LEU A 62 6.83 14.64 -1.97
C LEU A 62 7.19 16.10 -1.72
N ASN A 63 8.41 16.39 -1.26
CA ASN A 63 8.85 17.75 -1.00
C ASN A 63 8.89 18.60 -2.29
N THR A 64 9.40 18.03 -3.39
CA THR A 64 9.44 18.70 -4.70
C THR A 64 8.04 19.01 -5.20
N LEU A 65 7.10 18.08 -5.03
CA LEU A 65 5.71 18.26 -5.40
C LEU A 65 5.03 19.33 -4.55
N LEU A 66 5.20 19.30 -3.23
CA LEU A 66 4.63 20.31 -2.33
C LEU A 66 5.19 21.70 -2.63
N TYR A 67 6.50 21.79 -2.89
CA TYR A 67 7.15 23.04 -3.26
C TYR A 67 6.58 23.61 -4.58
N SER A 68 6.44 22.75 -5.59
CA SER A 68 5.88 23.10 -6.89
C SER A 68 4.40 23.48 -6.79
N GLY A 69 3.61 22.75 -6.00
CA GLY A 69 2.20 23.04 -5.77
C GLY A 69 1.98 24.39 -5.09
N ARG A 70 2.82 24.73 -4.11
CA ARG A 70 2.80 26.05 -3.45
C ARG A 70 3.18 27.19 -4.39
N ARG A 71 4.11 26.96 -5.32
CA ARG A 71 4.54 27.96 -6.31
C ARG A 71 3.46 28.24 -7.37
N VAL A 72 2.72 27.23 -7.80
CA VAL A 72 1.70 27.37 -8.86
C VAL A 72 0.30 27.64 -8.28
N GLY A 73 0.10 27.43 -6.98
CA GLY A 73 -1.20 27.57 -6.33
C GLY A 73 -2.20 26.47 -6.70
N LEU A 74 -1.70 25.33 -7.18
CA LEU A 74 -2.50 24.17 -7.58
C LEU A 74 -2.31 23.05 -6.54
N TYR A 75 -3.41 22.38 -6.18
CA TYR A 75 -3.43 21.35 -5.13
C TYR A 75 -3.70 19.93 -5.66
N LYS A 76 -3.87 19.78 -6.97
CA LYS A 76 -4.03 18.46 -7.61
C LYS A 76 -2.67 17.99 -8.13
N TYR A 77 -2.27 16.79 -7.74
CA TYR A 77 -1.00 16.14 -8.13
C TYR A 77 -0.71 16.25 -9.63
N GLU A 78 -1.70 15.89 -10.45
CA GLU A 78 -1.61 15.91 -11.92
C GLU A 78 -1.37 17.32 -12.46
N LEU A 79 -2.09 18.32 -11.94
CA LEU A 79 -1.97 19.72 -12.38
C LEU A 79 -0.65 20.36 -11.95
N VAL A 80 -0.13 20.00 -10.77
CA VAL A 80 1.19 20.43 -10.32
C VAL A 80 2.28 19.84 -11.22
N SER A 81 2.16 18.56 -11.59
CA SER A 81 3.08 17.94 -12.54
C SER A 81 2.97 18.53 -13.95
N ALA A 82 1.77 18.91 -14.38
CA ALA A 82 1.55 19.59 -15.65
C ALA A 82 2.23 20.95 -15.71
N ALA A 83 2.21 21.68 -14.59
CA ALA A 83 2.85 22.99 -14.48
C ALA A 83 4.39 22.88 -14.38
N ALA A 84 4.91 21.81 -13.78
CA ALA A 84 6.35 21.60 -13.60
C ALA A 84 7.04 20.95 -14.81
N LEU A 85 6.40 19.96 -15.46
CA LEU A 85 6.96 19.17 -16.56
C LEU A 85 6.20 19.36 -17.90
N GLY A 86 5.14 20.17 -17.92
CA GLY A 86 4.30 20.35 -19.10
C GLY A 86 3.26 19.24 -19.29
N ARG A 87 2.62 19.23 -20.47
CA ARG A 87 1.52 18.30 -20.79
C ARG A 87 1.91 16.83 -20.74
N SER A 88 3.16 16.49 -21.06
CA SER A 88 3.68 15.11 -20.97
C SER A 88 3.72 14.62 -19.52
N GLY A 89 4.14 15.48 -18.59
CA GLY A 89 4.17 15.17 -17.15
C GLY A 89 2.80 14.87 -16.58
N TYR A 90 1.77 15.61 -17.01
CA TYR A 90 0.37 15.34 -16.65
C TYR A 90 -0.04 13.91 -17.00
N TYR A 91 0.06 13.53 -18.28
CA TYR A 91 -0.40 12.21 -18.71
C TYR A 91 0.42 11.07 -18.10
N LEU A 92 1.73 11.25 -17.95
CA LEU A 92 2.59 10.22 -17.35
C LEU A 92 2.25 10.01 -15.87
N LEU A 93 2.05 11.09 -15.11
CA LEU A 93 1.70 10.99 -13.70
C LEU A 93 0.29 10.44 -13.50
N SER A 94 -0.70 10.93 -14.28
CA SER A 94 -2.07 10.41 -14.27
C SER A 94 -2.10 8.90 -14.57
N PHE A 95 -1.32 8.46 -15.56
CA PHE A 95 -1.22 7.06 -15.92
C PHE A 95 -0.56 6.24 -14.80
N ALA A 96 0.56 6.70 -14.24
CA ALA A 96 1.24 6.02 -13.14
C ALA A 96 0.35 5.89 -11.89
N LEU A 97 -0.37 6.95 -11.51
CA LEU A 97 -1.35 6.93 -10.41
C LEU A 97 -2.50 5.96 -10.68
N SER A 98 -2.96 5.89 -11.92
CA SER A 98 -4.01 4.94 -12.34
C SER A 98 -3.53 3.50 -12.22
N VAL A 99 -2.32 3.19 -12.72
CA VAL A 99 -1.71 1.86 -12.60
C VAL A 99 -1.50 1.48 -11.14
N ASN A 100 -1.00 2.40 -10.30
CA ASN A 100 -0.81 2.17 -8.87
C ASN A 100 -2.15 1.86 -8.16
N SER A 101 -3.21 2.59 -8.51
CA SER A 101 -4.55 2.38 -7.95
C SER A 101 -5.12 1.01 -8.35
N VAL A 102 -5.04 0.64 -9.64
CA VAL A 102 -5.49 -0.67 -10.13
C VAL A 102 -4.68 -1.80 -9.49
N GLY A 103 -3.35 -1.67 -9.44
CA GLY A 103 -2.47 -2.64 -8.79
C GLY A 103 -2.79 -2.82 -7.31
N SER A 104 -3.11 -1.72 -6.60
CA SER A 104 -3.57 -1.76 -5.21
C SER A 104 -4.85 -2.56 -5.07
N CYS A 105 -5.87 -2.25 -5.89
CA CYS A 105 -7.14 -2.99 -5.87
C CYS A 105 -6.94 -4.49 -6.08
N ILE A 106 -6.14 -4.87 -7.08
CA ILE A 106 -5.85 -6.30 -7.37
C ILE A 106 -5.13 -6.95 -6.19
N SER A 107 -4.11 -6.29 -5.62
CA SER A 107 -3.34 -6.81 -4.48
C SER A 107 -4.24 -7.05 -3.26
N TYR A 108 -5.14 -6.12 -2.96
CA TYR A 108 -6.10 -6.28 -1.87
C TYR A 108 -7.06 -7.45 -2.09
N LEU A 109 -7.55 -7.63 -3.32
CA LEU A 109 -8.44 -8.76 -3.65
C LEU A 109 -7.73 -10.11 -3.46
N ILE A 110 -6.45 -10.20 -3.84
CA ILE A 110 -5.64 -11.41 -3.64
C ILE A 110 -5.47 -11.70 -2.14
N ILE A 111 -5.03 -10.71 -1.35
CA ILE A 111 -4.80 -10.87 0.10
C ILE A 111 -6.07 -11.31 0.83
N VAL A 112 -7.20 -10.66 0.55
CA VAL A 112 -8.50 -11.04 1.16
C VAL A 112 -8.90 -12.45 0.74
N GLY A 113 -8.71 -12.81 -0.53
CA GLY A 113 -8.95 -14.16 -1.02
C GLY A 113 -8.14 -15.23 -0.30
N ASP A 114 -6.85 -14.97 -0.06
CA ASP A 114 -5.95 -15.88 0.65
C ASP A 114 -6.38 -16.05 2.12
N ILE A 115 -6.64 -14.94 2.84
CA ILE A 115 -7.05 -14.97 4.25
C ILE A 115 -8.36 -15.73 4.44
N VAL A 116 -9.36 -15.49 3.59
CA VAL A 116 -10.66 -16.17 3.69
C VAL A 116 -10.52 -17.66 3.39
N THR A 117 -9.65 -18.03 2.45
CA THR A 117 -9.39 -19.43 2.11
C THR A 117 -8.72 -20.17 3.26
N ASP A 118 -7.69 -19.57 3.87
CA ASP A 118 -6.99 -20.14 5.02
C ASP A 118 -7.93 -20.27 6.23
N LEU A 119 -8.76 -19.26 6.47
CA LEU A 119 -9.76 -19.28 7.56
C LEU A 119 -10.82 -20.36 7.33
N ALA A 120 -11.31 -20.51 6.09
CA ALA A 120 -12.28 -21.55 5.75
C ALA A 120 -11.70 -22.96 5.97
N GLN A 121 -10.43 -23.19 5.60
CA GLN A 121 -9.76 -24.46 5.86
C GLN A 121 -9.55 -24.72 7.35
N ALA A 122 -9.21 -23.68 8.13
CA ALA A 122 -9.02 -23.80 9.58
C ALA A 122 -10.32 -24.12 10.34
N ILE A 123 -11.47 -23.62 9.86
CA ILE A 123 -12.77 -23.80 10.54
C ILE A 123 -13.48 -25.08 10.08
N PHE A 124 -13.49 -25.40 8.78
CA PHE A 124 -14.29 -26.49 8.23
C PHE A 124 -13.53 -27.82 8.08
N GLY A 125 -12.21 -27.82 8.26
CA GLY A 125 -11.36 -29.00 8.07
C GLY A 125 -11.34 -29.52 6.63
N ALA A 126 -10.47 -30.48 6.34
CA ALA A 126 -10.29 -31.06 5.00
C ALA A 126 -11.43 -32.00 4.60
N ASN A 127 -12.67 -31.52 4.52
CA ASN A 127 -13.80 -32.30 4.00
C ASN A 127 -13.99 -32.08 2.49
N CYS A 128 -14.20 -33.20 1.79
CA CYS A 128 -14.14 -33.47 0.34
C CYS A 128 -14.96 -32.59 -0.64
N PHE A 129 -15.62 -31.51 -0.20
CA PHE A 129 -16.32 -30.57 -1.12
C PHE A 129 -15.48 -29.31 -1.44
N THR A 130 -14.24 -29.30 -0.97
CA THR A 130 -13.32 -28.14 -0.92
C THR A 130 -12.32 -28.17 -2.07
N THR A 131 -12.77 -27.95 -3.31
CA THR A 131 -11.81 -27.56 -4.36
C THR A 131 -11.36 -26.14 -4.02
N ARG A 132 -10.07 -25.95 -3.66
CA ARG A 132 -9.45 -24.66 -3.33
C ARG A 132 -9.93 -23.51 -4.23
N GLN A 133 -10.10 -23.79 -5.51
CA GLN A 133 -10.58 -22.84 -6.53
C GLN A 133 -12.06 -22.44 -6.40
N ALA A 134 -12.96 -23.32 -5.95
CA ALA A 134 -14.39 -23.03 -5.81
C ALA A 134 -14.67 -22.18 -4.57
N VAL A 135 -13.97 -22.45 -3.45
CA VAL A 135 -14.03 -21.62 -2.24
C VAL A 135 -13.43 -20.24 -2.51
N ILE A 136 -12.30 -20.17 -3.23
CA ILE A 136 -11.70 -18.90 -3.67
C ILE A 136 -12.67 -18.13 -4.57
N MET A 137 -13.32 -18.78 -5.54
CA MET A 137 -14.29 -18.10 -6.42
C MET A 137 -15.52 -17.61 -5.65
N VAL A 138 -16.10 -18.42 -4.76
CA VAL A 138 -17.31 -18.03 -4.02
C VAL A 138 -16.97 -16.95 -2.98
N ALA A 139 -15.83 -17.04 -2.28
CA ALA A 139 -15.37 -15.98 -1.39
C ALA A 139 -15.06 -14.69 -2.15
N ALA A 140 -14.36 -14.78 -3.29
CA ALA A 140 -14.09 -13.64 -4.16
C ALA A 140 -15.41 -13.04 -4.67
N VAL A 141 -16.38 -13.83 -5.11
CA VAL A 141 -17.68 -13.33 -5.58
C VAL A 141 -18.45 -12.70 -4.41
N VAL A 142 -18.58 -13.37 -3.27
CA VAL A 142 -19.40 -12.91 -2.14
C VAL A 142 -18.80 -11.72 -1.39
N PHE A 143 -17.47 -11.56 -1.36
CA PHE A 143 -16.84 -10.36 -0.78
C PHE A 143 -16.60 -9.25 -1.82
N THR A 144 -16.27 -9.56 -3.07
CA THR A 144 -16.02 -8.55 -4.11
C THR A 144 -17.31 -7.96 -4.67
N LEU A 145 -18.42 -8.72 -4.77
CA LEU A 145 -19.72 -8.18 -5.20
C LEU A 145 -20.25 -7.06 -4.30
N PRO A 146 -20.30 -7.19 -2.96
CA PRO A 146 -20.77 -6.11 -2.12
C PRO A 146 -19.83 -4.90 -2.21
N LEU A 147 -18.51 -5.11 -2.33
CA LEU A 147 -17.55 -4.02 -2.58
C LEU A 147 -17.83 -3.29 -3.91
N LEU A 148 -18.22 -3.99 -4.97
CA LEU A 148 -18.62 -3.39 -6.26
C LEU A 148 -19.96 -2.64 -6.17
N PHE A 149 -20.83 -2.99 -5.22
CA PHE A 149 -22.16 -2.38 -5.05
C PHE A 149 -22.16 -1.17 -4.10
N PHE A 150 -21.11 -0.97 -3.30
CA PHE A 150 -20.94 0.23 -2.47
C PHE A 150 -20.58 1.44 -3.36
N ARG A 151 -21.61 2.15 -3.81
CA ARG A 151 -21.52 3.42 -4.55
C ARG A 151 -20.97 4.59 -3.70
N SER A 152 -20.85 4.40 -2.38
CA SER A 152 -20.43 5.44 -1.43
C SER A 152 -19.30 4.92 -0.53
N LEU A 153 -18.14 5.57 -0.61
CA LEU A 153 -16.96 5.26 0.23
C LEU A 153 -17.03 5.90 1.64
N GLU A 154 -18.05 6.71 1.91
CA GLU A 154 -18.22 7.43 3.18
C GLU A 154 -18.33 6.54 4.45
N PRO A 155 -18.92 5.34 4.42
CA PRO A 155 -18.94 4.47 5.60
C PRO A 155 -17.58 3.84 5.94
N LEU A 156 -16.60 3.86 5.02
CA LEU A 156 -15.31 3.16 5.17
C LEU A 156 -14.28 3.93 6.02
N VAL A 157 -14.57 5.19 6.39
CA VAL A 157 -13.67 5.98 7.27
C VAL A 157 -13.61 5.38 8.68
N LYS A 158 -14.73 4.85 9.19
CA LYS A 158 -14.81 4.20 10.52
C LYS A 158 -13.99 2.90 10.61
N PRO A 159 -14.08 1.95 9.66
CA PRO A 159 -13.21 0.77 9.67
C PRO A 159 -11.75 1.08 9.36
N SER A 160 -11.42 2.17 8.65
CA SER A 160 -10.02 2.59 8.44
C SER A 160 -9.34 3.02 9.76
N ALA A 161 -10.06 3.74 10.62
CA ALA A 161 -9.59 4.05 11.98
C ALA A 161 -9.42 2.78 12.85
N LEU A 162 -10.30 1.80 12.69
CA LEU A 162 -10.17 0.51 13.37
C LEU A 162 -8.97 -0.31 12.86
N SER A 163 -8.74 -0.34 11.55
CA SER A 163 -7.57 -0.99 10.92
C SER A 163 -6.25 -0.42 11.46
N THR A 164 -6.19 0.89 11.64
CA THR A 164 -5.04 1.58 12.25
C THR A 164 -4.73 1.05 13.66
N LEU A 165 -5.74 0.74 14.46
CA LEU A 165 -5.56 0.18 15.81
C LEU A 165 -5.20 -1.30 15.79
N CYS A 166 -5.56 -2.04 14.74
CA CYS A 166 -5.14 -3.43 14.55
C CYS A 166 -3.65 -3.58 14.18
N LEU A 167 -3.06 -2.58 13.53
CA LEU A 167 -1.63 -2.60 13.16
C LEU A 167 -0.67 -2.82 14.34
N PRO A 168 -0.72 -2.05 15.45
CA PRO A 168 0.16 -2.30 16.59
C PRO A 168 -0.10 -3.67 17.22
N VAL A 169 -1.34 -4.19 17.16
CA VAL A 169 -1.66 -5.54 17.64
C VAL A 169 -0.99 -6.60 16.79
N ILE A 170 -1.05 -6.50 15.46
CA ILE A 170 -0.38 -7.42 14.53
C ILE A 170 1.14 -7.38 14.75
N VAL A 171 1.73 -6.19 14.81
CA VAL A 171 3.17 -6.01 15.08
C VAL A 171 3.54 -6.65 16.43
N SER A 172 2.72 -6.46 17.47
CA SER A 172 2.95 -7.05 18.78
C SER A 172 2.88 -8.59 18.73
N ILE A 173 1.91 -9.16 18.02
CA ILE A 173 1.79 -10.62 17.84
C ILE A 173 3.04 -11.15 17.13
N VAL A 174 3.48 -10.50 16.05
CA VAL A 174 4.69 -10.90 15.31
C VAL A 174 5.94 -10.77 16.19
N ALA A 175 6.06 -9.71 17.00
CA ALA A 175 7.19 -9.53 17.92
C ALA A 175 7.23 -10.60 19.02
N ILE A 176 6.08 -11.03 19.54
CA ILE A 176 5.98 -12.05 20.59
C ILE A 176 6.14 -13.45 20.03
N ARG A 177 5.55 -13.75 18.87
CA ARG A 177 5.56 -15.08 18.25
C ARG A 177 6.76 -15.33 17.37
N GLY A 178 7.38 -14.30 16.80
CA GLY A 178 8.56 -14.39 15.95
C GLY A 178 9.70 -15.19 16.56
N PRO A 179 10.09 -14.96 17.83
CA PRO A 179 11.11 -15.75 18.52
C PRO A 179 10.77 -17.24 18.65
N ALA A 180 9.49 -17.60 18.70
CA ALA A 180 9.04 -19.00 18.80
C ALA A 180 9.12 -19.75 17.46
N TYR A 181 9.16 -19.03 16.33
CA TYR A 181 9.35 -19.58 14.99
C TYR A 181 10.77 -19.39 14.46
N ALA A 182 11.67 -18.80 15.25
CA ALA A 182 13.07 -18.66 14.89
C ALA A 182 13.72 -20.05 14.80
N GLN A 183 14.21 -20.40 13.61
CA GLN A 183 14.97 -21.63 13.41
C GLN A 183 16.27 -21.55 14.24
N PRO A 184 16.73 -22.66 14.85
CA PRO A 184 17.97 -22.68 15.64
C PRO A 184 19.23 -22.36 14.81
N GLU A 185 19.16 -22.57 13.49
CA GLU A 185 20.24 -22.28 12.56
C GLU A 185 19.94 -20.96 11.81
N PRO A 186 20.85 -19.98 11.80
CA PRO A 186 20.65 -18.76 11.03
C PRO A 186 20.56 -19.13 9.55
N ALA A 187 19.40 -18.88 8.94
CA ALA A 187 19.23 -19.03 7.50
C ALA A 187 20.35 -18.24 6.79
N PRO A 188 20.93 -18.76 5.68
CA PRO A 188 21.87 -17.99 4.90
C PRO A 188 21.23 -16.63 4.59
N THR A 189 21.84 -15.55 5.08
CA THR A 189 21.42 -14.18 4.76
C THR A 189 22.31 -13.70 3.63
N PRO A 190 22.06 -14.13 2.36
CA PRO A 190 22.87 -13.63 1.28
C PRO A 190 22.69 -12.12 1.19
N VAL A 191 23.79 -11.41 0.92
CA VAL A 191 23.78 -9.96 0.74
C VAL A 191 22.84 -9.57 -0.40
N PHE A 192 22.74 -10.44 -1.41
CA PHE A 192 21.80 -10.35 -2.52
C PHE A 192 20.91 -11.59 -2.55
N GLY A 193 19.61 -11.39 -2.44
CA GLY A 193 18.63 -12.44 -2.59
C GLY A 193 18.45 -12.90 -4.05
N PRO A 194 17.64 -13.95 -4.27
CA PRO A 194 17.45 -14.56 -5.59
C PRO A 194 16.75 -13.64 -6.60
N SER A 195 15.95 -12.66 -6.15
CA SER A 195 15.13 -11.80 -7.01
C SER A 195 15.05 -10.35 -6.50
N ILE A 196 16.04 -9.53 -6.85
CA ILE A 196 16.08 -8.12 -6.41
C ILE A 196 15.03 -7.26 -7.13
N LEU A 197 14.77 -7.52 -8.42
CA LEU A 197 13.88 -6.70 -9.24
C LEU A 197 12.41 -6.67 -8.73
N PRO A 198 11.79 -7.84 -8.42
CA PRO A 198 10.47 -7.86 -7.82
C PRO A 198 10.43 -7.20 -6.45
N ALA A 199 11.48 -7.37 -5.65
CA ALA A 199 11.56 -6.79 -4.31
C ALA A 199 11.59 -5.25 -4.35
N ILE A 200 12.33 -4.65 -5.27
CA ILE A 200 12.32 -3.19 -5.46
C ILE A 200 10.92 -2.70 -5.85
N GLY A 201 10.21 -3.43 -6.71
CA GLY A 201 8.83 -3.11 -7.09
C GLY A 201 7.87 -3.13 -5.90
N VAL A 202 7.98 -4.13 -5.03
CA VAL A 202 7.17 -4.23 -3.80
C VAL A 202 7.52 -3.13 -2.80
N ILE A 203 8.82 -2.82 -2.63
CA ILE A 203 9.27 -1.73 -1.76
C ILE A 203 8.77 -0.39 -2.28
N ALA A 204 8.88 -0.12 -3.59
CA ALA A 204 8.37 1.10 -4.19
C ALA A 204 6.85 1.21 -3.98
N PHE A 205 6.11 0.14 -4.22
CA PHE A 205 4.65 0.09 -4.01
C PHE A 205 4.24 0.33 -2.55
N ALA A 206 5.03 -0.16 -1.59
CA ALA A 206 4.79 0.06 -0.16
C ALA A 206 4.97 1.53 0.27
N TYR A 207 5.68 2.34 -0.53
CA TYR A 207 5.95 3.76 -0.28
C TYR A 207 5.17 4.71 -1.21
N SER A 208 4.27 4.19 -2.06
CA SER A 208 3.45 4.93 -3.02
C SER A 208 2.24 5.64 -2.42
#